data_AF-A0A7S0C5W3-F1
#
_entry.id   AF-A0A7S0C5W3-F1
#
_cell.length_a   1.000
_cell.length_b   1.000
_cell.length_c   1.000
_cell.angle_alpha   90.00
_cell.angle_beta   90.00
_cell.angle_gamma   90.00
#
_symmetry.space_group_name_H-M   'P 1'
#
loop_
_entity.id
_entity.type
_entity.pdbx_description
1 polymer ?
#
loop_
_entity_poly.entity_id
_entity_poly.type
_entity_poly.pdbx_seq_one_letter_code
_entity_poly.pdbx_strand_id
1 'polypeptide(L)'
;KHNGHHCDNYDQYTPNQRRRSSSNPKPPDRNEKSTSSTSSPPNSNPTILPKNILILRHGQSIGNADETLFSNMPDWKMPLSNKGLRQAREAGNVIQQIVGKTDPVIIYVSPYRRTKETLEEVKL
;
A
#
# COMPACT_ATOMS: atom_id res chain seq x y z
N LYS A 1 44.37 14.59 3.13
CA LYS A 1 44.14 15.92 3.73
C LYS A 1 43.31 16.70 2.71
N HIS A 2 42.00 16.96 2.78
CA HIS A 2 41.01 17.18 3.84
C HIS A 2 39.73 16.40 3.47
N ASN A 3 39.13 15.57 4.33
CA ASN A 3 38.12 15.87 5.36
C ASN A 3 36.96 16.77 4.90
N GLY A 4 35.75 16.19 4.87
CA GLY A 4 34.55 16.90 5.32
C GLY A 4 33.21 16.23 5.01
N HIS A 5 32.64 15.57 6.04
CA HIS A 5 31.24 15.64 6.51
C HIS A 5 30.11 15.19 5.53
N HIS A 6 29.09 14.42 5.88
CA HIS A 6 28.40 14.17 7.14
C HIS A 6 27.43 13.01 6.88
N CYS A 7 27.55 11.90 7.61
CA CYS A 7 26.63 10.78 7.52
C CYS A 7 26.28 10.36 8.94
N ASP A 8 25.14 10.81 9.47
CA ASP A 8 24.60 10.33 10.74
C ASP A 8 23.07 10.47 10.81
N ASN A 9 22.47 9.45 11.43
CA ASN A 9 21.17 9.40 12.12
C ASN A 9 19.92 8.94 11.35
N TYR A 10 19.80 7.62 11.17
CA TYR A 10 18.51 6.93 11.24
C TYR A 10 18.34 6.33 12.64
N ASP A 11 17.89 7.13 13.61
CA ASP A 11 17.52 6.66 14.94
C ASP A 11 16.04 6.27 15.02
N GLN A 12 15.85 4.95 15.15
CA GLN A 12 14.92 4.24 16.05
C GLN A 12 13.47 4.77 16.19
N TYR A 13 12.55 4.14 15.47
CA TYR A 13 11.11 4.17 15.78
C TYR A 13 10.78 3.06 16.78
N THR A 14 10.51 3.40 18.05
CA THR A 14 9.96 2.46 19.06
C THR A 14 8.50 2.77 19.37
N PRO A 15 7.58 1.78 19.44
CA PRO A 15 6.17 2.03 19.72
C PRO A 15 5.93 2.28 21.21
N ASN A 16 5.23 3.37 21.54
CA ASN A 16 4.85 3.70 22.90
C ASN A 16 3.91 2.64 23.51
N GLN A 17 4.40 2.01 24.57
CA GLN A 17 3.67 1.05 25.39
C GLN A 17 2.67 1.76 26.31
N ARG A 18 1.44 1.22 26.35
CA ARG A 18 0.39 1.50 27.34
C ARG A 18 0.93 1.49 28.77
N ARG A 19 0.66 2.55 29.55
CA ARG A 19 0.61 2.50 31.01
C ARG A 19 -0.76 2.92 31.52
N ARG A 20 -1.36 2.04 32.33
CA ARG A 20 -2.58 2.22 33.12
C ARG A 20 -2.21 2.66 34.54
N SER A 21 -2.92 3.65 35.08
CA SER A 21 -3.20 3.90 36.52
C SER A 21 -3.88 5.29 36.61
N SER A 22 -4.90 5.60 37.42
CA SER A 22 -5.55 4.91 38.53
C SER A 22 -6.97 5.49 38.78
N SER A 23 -7.80 4.67 39.44
CA SER A 23 -8.79 5.02 40.49
C SER A 23 -9.93 6.01 40.21
N ASN A 24 -11.16 5.47 40.14
CA ASN A 24 -12.29 5.95 40.97
C ASN A 24 -13.36 4.85 41.17
N PRO A 25 -14.16 4.91 42.26
CA PRO A 25 -14.77 3.75 42.93
C PRO A 25 -16.14 3.31 42.36
N LYS A 26 -16.60 2.12 42.77
CA LYS A 26 -17.91 1.50 42.45
C LYS A 26 -18.79 1.43 43.73
N PRO A 27 -20.11 1.16 43.64
CA PRO A 27 -21.24 2.08 43.48
C PRO A 27 -22.21 2.03 44.69
N PRO A 28 -23.36 2.75 44.73
CA PRO A 28 -24.51 2.28 45.48
C PRO A 28 -25.45 1.45 44.59
N ASP A 29 -25.98 0.40 45.20
CA ASP A 29 -26.90 -0.58 44.65
C ASP A 29 -28.27 0.04 44.37
N ARG A 30 -28.79 -0.10 43.15
CA ARG A 30 -30.19 0.22 42.87
C ARG A 30 -30.76 -0.76 41.84
N ASN A 31 -31.47 -1.73 42.39
CA ASN A 31 -32.26 -2.70 41.67
C ASN A 31 -33.48 -1.98 41.04
N GLU A 32 -33.41 -1.65 39.76
CA GLU A 32 -34.58 -1.26 38.96
C GLU A 32 -34.75 -2.20 37.76
N LYS A 33 -35.70 -3.11 37.95
CA LYS A 33 -36.32 -3.97 36.95
C LYS A 33 -37.06 -3.08 35.94
N SER A 34 -36.44 -2.82 34.79
CA SER A 34 -37.08 -2.10 33.68
C SER A 34 -36.95 -2.92 32.40
N THR A 35 -38.06 -3.55 32.07
CA THR A 35 -38.38 -4.22 30.81
C THR A 35 -38.08 -3.33 29.59
N SER A 36 -37.24 -3.80 28.67
CA SER A 36 -37.41 -3.59 27.23
C SER A 36 -36.35 -4.39 26.46
N SER A 37 -36.74 -5.57 25.98
CA SER A 37 -36.03 -6.25 24.90
C SER A 37 -36.28 -5.48 23.60
N THR A 38 -35.66 -4.32 23.45
CA THR A 38 -35.54 -3.67 22.15
C THR A 38 -34.29 -4.25 21.50
N SER A 39 -34.46 -5.33 20.75
CA SER A 39 -33.45 -5.83 19.82
C SER A 39 -33.30 -4.83 18.68
N SER A 40 -32.53 -3.77 18.91
CA SER A 40 -32.05 -2.93 17.81
C SER A 40 -31.29 -3.85 16.85
N PRO A 41 -31.64 -3.93 15.55
CA PRO A 41 -30.87 -4.72 14.62
C PRO A 41 -29.44 -4.16 14.56
N PRO A 42 -28.40 -5.00 14.44
CA PRO A 42 -27.07 -4.49 14.16
C PRO A 42 -27.15 -3.74 12.82
N ASN A 43 -27.04 -2.40 12.87
CA ASN A 43 -26.80 -1.58 11.70
C ASN A 43 -25.36 -1.83 11.23
N SER A 44 -25.11 -3.02 10.69
CA SER A 44 -23.86 -3.35 10.03
C SER A 44 -24.00 -2.96 8.57
N ASN A 45 -23.85 -1.66 8.27
CA ASN A 45 -23.45 -1.28 6.92
C ASN A 45 -22.14 -2.04 6.65
N PRO A 46 -22.13 -3.02 5.73
CA PRO A 46 -20.92 -3.79 5.49
C PRO A 46 -19.88 -2.81 4.96
N THR A 47 -18.77 -2.69 5.70
CA THR A 47 -17.60 -1.98 5.21
C THR A 47 -17.10 -2.73 3.98
N ILE A 48 -17.16 -2.09 2.82
CA ILE A 48 -16.66 -2.69 1.57
C ILE A 48 -15.14 -2.64 1.64
N LEU A 49 -14.53 -3.73 2.10
CA LEU A 49 -13.09 -3.93 2.09
C LEU A 49 -12.69 -4.63 0.78
N PRO A 50 -11.52 -4.30 0.21
CA PRO A 50 -11.03 -4.99 -0.99
C PRO A 50 -10.80 -6.47 -0.68
N LYS A 51 -11.25 -7.35 -1.59
CA LYS A 51 -11.03 -8.80 -1.49
C LYS A 51 -9.54 -9.16 -1.54
N ASN A 52 -8.79 -8.47 -2.40
CA ASN A 52 -7.37 -8.71 -2.66
C ASN A 52 -6.59 -7.38 -2.64
N ILE A 53 -5.38 -7.40 -2.09
CA ILE A 53 -4.40 -6.31 -2.21
C ILE A 53 -3.21 -6.86 -3.00
N LEU A 54 -3.04 -6.37 -4.22
CA LEU A 54 -1.96 -6.79 -5.12
C LEU A 54 -0.88 -5.71 -5.15
N ILE A 55 0.39 -6.12 -4.99
CA ILE A 55 1.54 -5.24 -5.09
C ILE A 55 2.36 -5.67 -6.31
N LEU A 56 2.48 -4.77 -7.29
CA LEU A 56 3.24 -5.00 -8.51
C LEU A 56 4.41 -4.04 -8.60
N ARG A 57 5.62 -4.58 -8.77
CA ARG A 57 6.80 -3.78 -9.12
C ARG A 57 6.81 -3.49 -10.62
N HIS A 58 7.31 -2.33 -11.02
CA HIS A 58 7.49 -1.99 -12.43
C HIS A 58 8.36 -3.02 -13.17
N GLY A 59 8.17 -3.15 -14.49
CA GLY A 59 9.05 -3.93 -15.35
C GLY A 59 10.47 -3.35 -15.41
N GLN A 60 11.42 -4.08 -16.01
CA GLN A 60 12.79 -3.59 -16.18
C GLN A 60 12.81 -2.24 -16.94
N SER A 61 13.45 -1.22 -16.37
CA SER A 61 13.71 0.06 -17.04
C SER A 61 14.99 0.04 -17.87
N ILE A 62 15.17 1.02 -18.77
CA ILE A 62 16.46 1.19 -19.46
C ILE A 62 17.59 1.46 -18.45
N GLY A 63 17.33 2.22 -17.38
CA GLY A 63 18.31 2.47 -16.32
C GLY A 63 18.64 1.24 -15.48
N ASN A 64 17.73 0.25 -15.39
CA ASN A 64 18.04 -1.03 -14.75
C ASN A 64 18.86 -1.96 -15.66
N ALA A 65 18.79 -1.76 -16.98
CA ALA A 65 19.59 -2.52 -17.94
C ALA A 65 20.97 -1.90 -18.14
N ASP A 66 21.05 -0.57 -18.10
CA ASP A 66 22.27 0.22 -18.21
C ASP A 66 22.25 1.38 -17.21
N GLU A 67 22.99 1.21 -16.12
CA GLU A 67 23.05 2.19 -15.03
C GLU A 67 23.77 3.48 -15.45
N THR A 68 24.57 3.47 -16.53
CA THR A 68 25.28 4.68 -17.00
C THR A 68 24.32 5.77 -17.47
N LEU A 69 23.08 5.38 -17.81
CA LEU A 69 22.04 6.32 -18.23
C LEU A 69 21.59 7.26 -17.11
N PHE A 70 21.79 6.92 -15.83
CA PHE A 70 21.46 7.81 -14.71
C PHE A 70 22.27 9.11 -14.71
N SER A 71 23.43 9.14 -15.37
CA SER A 71 24.21 10.37 -15.56
C SER A 71 23.57 11.34 -16.56
N ASN A 72 22.70 10.85 -17.46
CA ASN A 72 22.17 11.60 -18.59
C ASN A 72 20.64 11.76 -18.56
N MET A 73 19.93 10.94 -17.79
CA MET A 73 18.48 10.96 -17.67
C MET A 73 18.08 10.86 -16.18
N PRO A 74 17.17 11.74 -15.70
CA PRO A 74 16.69 11.65 -14.33
C PRO A 74 15.80 10.42 -14.12
N ASP A 75 15.83 9.83 -12.90
CA ASP A 75 15.18 8.56 -12.60
C ASP A 75 13.67 8.54 -12.93
N TRP A 76 12.95 9.62 -12.60
CA TRP A 76 11.51 9.72 -12.86
C TRP A 76 11.14 9.60 -14.34
N LYS A 77 12.10 9.90 -15.24
CA LYS A 77 11.92 9.87 -16.69
C LYS A 77 12.35 8.53 -17.32
N MET A 78 12.97 7.63 -16.56
CA MET A 78 13.44 6.33 -17.07
C MET A 78 12.27 5.48 -17.59
N PRO A 79 12.18 5.21 -18.91
CA PRO A 79 11.18 4.29 -19.47
C PRO A 79 11.51 2.83 -19.18
N LEU A 80 10.52 1.97 -19.42
CA LEU A 80 10.70 0.54 -19.56
C LEU A 80 11.59 0.20 -20.76
N SER A 81 12.37 -0.86 -20.61
CA SER A 81 13.02 -1.51 -21.73
C SER A 81 11.99 -2.37 -22.50
N ASN A 82 12.32 -2.81 -23.72
CA ASN A 82 11.48 -3.77 -24.45
C ASN A 82 11.20 -5.05 -23.65
N LYS A 83 12.16 -5.46 -22.79
CA LYS A 83 11.96 -6.57 -21.85
C LYS A 83 10.98 -6.20 -20.74
N GLY A 84 11.10 -5.01 -20.17
CA GLY A 84 10.17 -4.48 -19.17
C GLY A 84 8.72 -4.42 -19.67
N LEU A 85 8.51 -4.01 -20.92
CA LEU A 85 7.18 -3.99 -21.54
C LEU A 85 6.57 -5.40 -21.63
N ARG A 86 7.36 -6.42 -22.00
CA ARG A 86 6.88 -7.81 -22.04
C ARG A 86 6.55 -8.34 -20.63
N GLN A 87 7.41 -8.05 -19.65
CA GLN A 87 7.16 -8.43 -18.25
C GLN A 87 5.86 -7.84 -17.73
N ALA A 88 5.56 -6.58 -18.07
CA ALA A 88 4.32 -5.93 -17.66
C ALA A 88 3.07 -6.61 -18.28
N ARG A 89 3.12 -6.97 -19.57
CA ARG A 89 2.04 -7.72 -20.22
C ARG A 89 1.82 -9.11 -19.60
N GLU A 90 2.90 -9.82 -19.33
CA GLU A 90 2.84 -11.13 -18.67
C GLU A 90 2.23 -11.02 -17.26
N ALA A 91 2.63 -10.01 -16.49
CA ALA A 91 2.05 -9.73 -15.18
C ALA A 91 0.55 -9.41 -15.28
N GLY A 92 0.14 -8.63 -16.29
CA GLY A 92 -1.26 -8.34 -16.59
C GLY A 92 -2.11 -9.59 -16.78
N ASN A 93 -1.62 -10.54 -17.60
CA ASN A 93 -2.30 -11.81 -17.81
C ASN A 93 -2.50 -12.58 -16.49
N VAL A 94 -1.48 -12.61 -15.63
CA VAL A 94 -1.57 -13.28 -14.31
C VAL A 94 -2.56 -12.58 -13.40
N ILE A 95 -2.54 -11.25 -13.33
CA ILE A 95 -3.44 -10.47 -12.48
C ILE A 95 -4.90 -10.66 -12.92
N GLN A 96 -5.18 -10.69 -14.22
CA GLN A 96 -6.53 -10.96 -14.73
C GLN A 96 -7.07 -12.32 -14.29
N GLN A 97 -6.21 -13.35 -14.15
CA GLN A 97 -6.64 -14.64 -13.61
C GLN A 97 -6.97 -14.60 -12.12
N ILE A 98 -6.35 -13.68 -11.35
CA ILE A 98 -6.57 -13.53 -9.91
C ILE A 98 -7.81 -12.69 -9.61
N VAL A 99 -7.95 -11.55 -10.30
CA VAL A 99 -9.04 -10.60 -10.06
C VAL A 99 -10.35 -11.05 -10.73
N GLY A 100 -10.25 -11.79 -11.83
CA GLY A 100 -11.40 -12.10 -12.67
C GLY A 100 -11.86 -10.90 -13.49
N LYS A 101 -12.90 -11.07 -14.30
CA LYS A 101 -13.36 -10.07 -15.30
C LYS A 101 -14.34 -9.03 -14.76
N THR A 102 -14.96 -9.27 -13.61
CA THR A 102 -16.13 -8.51 -13.14
C THR A 102 -15.91 -7.78 -11.83
N ASP A 103 -14.84 -8.10 -11.10
CA ASP A 103 -14.56 -7.45 -9.82
C ASP A 103 -14.00 -6.04 -10.06
N PRO A 104 -14.51 -5.02 -9.34
CA PRO A 104 -14.02 -3.66 -9.47
C PRO A 104 -12.57 -3.55 -8.98
N VAL A 105 -11.72 -2.86 -9.75
CA VAL A 105 -10.31 -2.65 -9.45
C VAL A 105 -10.04 -1.18 -9.15
N ILE A 106 -9.33 -0.94 -8.05
CA ILE A 106 -8.77 0.38 -7.73
C ILE A 106 -7.25 0.29 -7.93
N ILE A 107 -6.69 1.23 -8.69
CA ILE A 107 -5.27 1.24 -9.04
C ILE A 107 -4.59 2.45 -8.43
N TYR A 108 -3.51 2.20 -7.70
CA TYR A 108 -2.58 3.22 -7.23
C TYR A 108 -1.25 3.04 -7.95
N VAL A 109 -0.72 4.12 -8.51
CA VAL A 109 0.51 4.09 -9.30
C VAL A 109 1.42 5.25 -8.92
N SER A 110 2.72 4.97 -8.76
CA SER A 110 3.72 6.01 -8.52
C SER A 110 3.86 6.93 -9.74
N PRO A 111 4.30 8.19 -9.57
CA PRO A 111 4.36 9.17 -10.67
C PRO A 111 5.54 8.95 -11.64
N TYR A 112 6.22 7.81 -11.61
CA TYR A 112 7.41 7.52 -12.40
C TYR A 112 7.02 6.99 -13.78
N ARG A 113 7.81 7.29 -14.80
CA ARG A 113 7.50 6.85 -16.17
C ARG A 113 7.40 5.32 -16.27
N ARG A 114 8.40 4.60 -15.74
CA ARG A 114 8.40 3.12 -15.72
C ARG A 114 7.18 2.49 -15.03
N THR A 115 6.61 3.12 -14.00
CA THR A 115 5.41 2.60 -13.32
C THR A 115 4.14 2.85 -14.13
N LYS A 116 4.05 4.00 -14.80
CA LYS A 116 2.95 4.31 -15.73
C LYS A 116 2.96 3.39 -16.96
N GLU A 117 4.12 3.24 -17.60
CA GLU A 117 4.26 2.32 -18.74
C GLU A 117 4.01 0.86 -18.33
N THR A 118 4.36 0.46 -17.10
CA THR A 118 3.98 -0.88 -16.59
C THR A 118 2.45 -1.00 -16.54
N LEU A 119 1.76 -0.02 -15.97
CA LEU A 119 0.30 -0.03 -15.86
C LEU A 119 -0.38 -0.07 -17.23
N GLU A 120 0.09 0.73 -18.19
CA GLU A 120 -0.42 0.76 -19.57
C GLU A 120 -0.33 -0.61 -20.25
N GLU A 121 0.71 -1.39 -19.93
CA GLU A 121 0.93 -2.71 -20.51
C GLU A 121 0.23 -3.86 -19.78
N VAL A 122 -0.07 -3.71 -18.49
CA VAL A 122 -0.80 -4.70 -17.68
C VAL A 122 -2.23 -4.88 -18.21
N LYS A 123 -2.89 -3.81 -18.68
CA LYS A 123 -4.22 -3.86 -19.33
C LYS A 123 -5.26 -4.67 -18.52
N LEU A 124 -5.59 -4.18 -17.32
CA LEU A 124 -6.66 -4.73 -16.47
C LEU A 124 -8.04 -4.31 -16.94
#